data_AF-A0A1Q3BLP5-F1
#
_entry.id   AF-A0A1Q3BLP5-F1
#
_cell.length_a   1.000
_cell.length_b   1.000
_cell.length_c   1.000
_cell.angle_alpha   90.00
_cell.angle_beta   90.00
_cell.angle_gamma   90.00
#
_symmetry.space_group_name_H-M   'P 1'
#
loop_
_entity.id
_entity.type
_entity.pdbx_description
1 polymer ?
#
loop_
_entity_poly.entity_id
_entity_poly.type
_entity_poly.pdbx_seq_one_letter_code
_entity_poly.pdbx_strand_id
1 'polypeptide(L)'
;YNYFDYIQAWHAAFLFQNIEDRHSWFFCFDKTFNPKQLIPYWFMDWWTFYGPNQEILPPSLEEALYTFVNNTDDNPFCPIMASFFIHCRLSWIMYWDYTIEEALRTLATLHRQSWTKWWNKY
;
A
#
# COMPACT_ATOMS: atom_id res chain seq x y z
N TYR A 1 -24.30 -2.69 -8.21
CA TYR A 1 -23.10 -2.07 -7.63
C TYR A 1 -22.57 -1.04 -8.59
N ASN A 2 -22.31 0.18 -8.10
CA ASN A 2 -21.74 1.30 -8.82
C ASN A 2 -20.28 1.53 -8.39
N TYR A 3 -19.62 2.52 -8.98
CA TYR A 3 -18.22 2.86 -8.68
C TYR A 3 -17.96 3.14 -7.20
N PHE A 4 -18.85 3.87 -6.51
CA PHE A 4 -18.71 4.18 -5.09
C PHE A 4 -18.91 2.96 -4.19
N ASP A 5 -19.74 2.00 -4.60
CA ASP A 5 -19.88 0.73 -3.89
C ASP A 5 -18.55 -0.04 -3.93
N TYR A 6 -17.82 -0.01 -5.06
CA TYR A 6 -16.50 -0.64 -5.17
C TYR A 6 -15.44 0.04 -4.31
N ILE A 7 -15.43 1.37 -4.25
CA ILE A 7 -14.51 2.11 -3.37
C ILE A 7 -14.77 1.71 -1.90
N GLN A 8 -16.03 1.73 -1.47
CA GLN A 8 -16.39 1.34 -0.11
C GLN A 8 -16.04 -0.11 0.19
N ALA A 9 -16.34 -1.03 -0.74
CA ALA A 9 -15.98 -2.43 -0.60
C ALA A 9 -14.46 -2.63 -0.51
N TRP A 10 -13.67 -1.90 -1.29
CA TRP A 10 -12.21 -1.92 -1.22
C TRP A 10 -11.71 -1.52 0.17
N HIS A 11 -12.15 -0.36 0.66
CA HIS A 11 -11.75 0.11 1.99
C HIS A 11 -12.19 -0.82 3.12
N ALA A 12 -13.39 -1.40 3.02
CA ALA A 12 -13.89 -2.33 4.03
C ALA A 12 -13.16 -3.68 4.01
N ALA A 13 -12.94 -4.25 2.81
CA ALA A 13 -12.34 -5.57 2.65
C ALA A 13 -10.94 -5.62 3.27
N PHE A 14 -10.08 -4.67 2.93
CA PHE A 14 -8.68 -4.69 3.40
C PHE A 14 -8.51 -4.26 4.87
N LEU A 15 -9.60 -3.85 5.52
CA LEU A 15 -9.68 -3.62 6.97
C LEU A 15 -10.36 -4.77 7.71
N PHE A 16 -10.68 -5.87 7.04
CA PHE A 16 -11.15 -7.06 7.73
C PHE A 16 -10.00 -7.70 8.51
N GLN A 17 -10.31 -8.13 9.74
CA GLN A 17 -9.46 -8.98 10.58
C GLN A 17 -10.21 -10.27 10.91
N ASN A 18 -9.45 -11.35 11.06
CA ASN A 18 -9.99 -12.62 11.55
C ASN A 18 -10.08 -12.60 13.08
N ILE A 19 -10.71 -13.61 13.68
CA ILE A 19 -10.90 -13.71 15.14
C ILE A 19 -9.55 -13.79 15.90
N GLU A 20 -8.46 -14.08 15.19
CA GLU A 20 -7.13 -14.20 15.77
C GLU A 20 -6.28 -12.93 15.58
N ASP A 21 -6.80 -11.90 14.91
CA ASP A 21 -6.08 -10.68 14.52
C ASP A 21 -4.76 -10.96 13.75
N ARG A 22 -4.75 -12.01 12.92
CA ARG A 22 -3.57 -12.44 12.13
C ARG A 22 -3.80 -12.38 10.63
N HIS A 23 -4.86 -11.71 10.18
CA HIS A 23 -5.17 -11.68 8.76
C HIS A 23 -4.23 -10.74 8.01
N SER A 24 -3.71 -11.20 6.87
CA SER A 24 -2.85 -10.40 5.99
C SER A 24 -3.32 -10.54 4.54
N TRP A 25 -3.07 -9.48 3.78
CA TRP A 25 -3.51 -9.32 2.41
C TRP A 25 -2.34 -9.37 1.46
N PHE A 26 -2.43 -10.21 0.45
CA PHE A 26 -1.47 -10.25 -0.64
C PHE A 26 -1.93 -9.35 -1.79
N PHE A 27 -1.07 -8.43 -2.21
CA PHE A 27 -1.32 -7.52 -3.31
C PHE A 27 -0.33 -7.75 -4.44
N CYS A 28 -0.86 -7.77 -5.66
CA CYS A 28 -0.08 -7.73 -6.88
C CYS A 28 -0.86 -6.97 -7.97
N PHE A 29 -0.15 -6.33 -8.88
CA PHE A 29 -0.76 -5.77 -10.08
C PHE A 29 -0.95 -6.86 -11.13
N ASP A 30 -2.11 -6.84 -11.78
CA ASP A 30 -2.41 -7.77 -12.86
C ASP A 30 -1.36 -7.67 -13.99
N LYS A 31 -1.00 -8.81 -14.59
CA LYS A 31 0.05 -8.85 -15.64
C LYS A 31 -0.32 -8.02 -16.88
N THR A 32 -1.62 -7.91 -17.15
CA THR A 32 -2.20 -7.14 -18.27
C THR A 32 -2.43 -5.68 -17.93
N PHE A 33 -2.20 -5.27 -16.68
CA PHE A 33 -2.34 -3.89 -16.25
C PHE A 33 -1.44 -2.96 -17.08
N ASN A 34 -2.02 -1.92 -17.66
CA ASN A 34 -1.28 -0.90 -18.40
C ASN A 34 -0.66 0.10 -17.39
N PRO A 35 0.67 0.18 -17.25
CA PRO A 35 1.30 1.09 -16.29
C PRO A 35 1.08 2.57 -16.61
N LYS A 36 0.65 2.90 -17.84
CA LYS A 36 0.38 4.28 -18.28
C LYS A 36 -1.06 4.72 -18.07
N GLN A 37 -1.94 3.83 -17.58
CA GLN A 37 -3.32 4.21 -17.34
C GLN A 37 -3.44 5.14 -16.14
N LEU A 38 -4.48 5.99 -16.15
CA LEU A 38 -4.77 6.84 -15.00
C LEU A 38 -5.18 5.97 -13.81
N ILE A 39 -4.47 6.12 -12.70
CA ILE A 39 -4.85 5.47 -11.45
C ILE A 39 -5.87 6.33 -10.72
N PRO A 40 -6.95 5.75 -10.17
CA PRO A 40 -7.92 6.53 -9.40
C PRO A 40 -7.30 7.21 -8.18
N TYR A 41 -7.67 8.47 -7.93
CA TYR A 41 -7.18 9.23 -6.78
C TYR A 41 -7.43 8.55 -5.44
N TRP A 42 -8.61 7.95 -5.23
CA TRP A 42 -8.92 7.23 -3.99
C TRP A 42 -7.96 6.07 -3.73
N PHE A 43 -7.42 5.44 -4.77
CA PHE A 43 -6.43 4.38 -4.62
C PHE A 43 -5.08 4.95 -4.23
N MET A 44 -4.71 6.12 -4.76
CA MET A 44 -3.50 6.83 -4.35
C MET A 44 -3.60 7.31 -2.90
N ASP A 45 -4.76 7.83 -2.49
CA ASP A 45 -5.02 8.16 -1.09
C ASP A 45 -4.89 6.92 -0.21
N TRP A 46 -5.49 5.79 -0.59
CA TRP A 46 -5.33 4.51 0.12
C TRP A 46 -3.86 4.07 0.20
N TRP A 47 -3.10 4.22 -0.89
CA TRP A 47 -1.68 3.89 -0.94
C TRP A 47 -0.86 4.67 0.09
N THR A 48 -1.20 5.94 0.37
CA THR A 48 -0.43 6.74 1.36
C THR A 48 -0.45 6.15 2.77
N PHE A 49 -1.49 5.38 3.13
CA PHE A 49 -1.64 4.77 4.46
C PHE A 49 -1.28 3.29 4.51
N TYR A 50 -1.53 2.56 3.42
CA TYR A 50 -1.43 1.08 3.39
C TYR A 50 -0.45 0.55 2.34
N GLY A 51 0.08 1.44 1.51
CA GLY A 51 1.04 1.10 0.47
C GLY A 51 2.45 0.88 1.03
N PRO A 52 3.28 0.10 0.31
CA PRO A 52 4.71 -0.03 0.55
C PRO A 52 5.46 1.29 0.68
N ASN A 53 6.38 1.34 1.65
CA ASN A 53 7.43 2.34 1.74
C ASN A 53 8.77 1.79 1.18
N GLN A 54 9.79 2.65 1.09
CA GLN A 54 11.09 2.24 0.54
C GLN A 54 11.80 1.17 1.40
N GLU A 55 11.56 1.16 2.72
CA GLU A 55 12.27 0.30 3.68
C GLU A 55 12.04 -1.19 3.46
N ILE A 56 10.97 -1.57 2.76
CA ILE A 56 10.69 -2.97 2.45
C ILE A 56 11.48 -3.50 1.25
N LEU A 57 12.14 -2.61 0.49
CA LEU A 57 12.85 -2.98 -0.72
C LEU A 57 14.19 -3.63 -0.37
N PRO A 58 14.57 -4.73 -1.05
CA PRO A 58 15.94 -5.23 -1.00
C PRO A 58 16.89 -4.26 -1.72
N PRO A 59 18.21 -4.31 -1.43
CA PRO A 59 19.19 -3.41 -2.05
C PRO A 59 19.15 -3.37 -3.59
N SER A 60 18.91 -4.51 -4.23
CA SER A 60 18.82 -4.57 -5.69
C SER A 60 17.62 -3.80 -6.27
N LEU A 61 16.50 -3.73 -5.53
CA LEU A 61 15.35 -2.93 -5.95
C LEU A 61 15.50 -1.46 -5.56
N GLU A 62 16.28 -1.13 -4.53
CA GLU A 62 16.61 0.26 -4.22
C GLU A 62 17.45 0.92 -5.33
N GLU A 63 18.44 0.21 -5.88
CA GLU A 63 19.21 0.68 -7.04
C GLU A 63 18.33 0.88 -8.27
N ALA A 64 17.39 -0.04 -8.49
CA ALA A 64 16.41 0.07 -9.56
C ALA A 64 15.45 1.25 -9.34
N LEU A 65 15.02 1.49 -8.09
CA LEU A 65 14.20 2.64 -7.72
C LEU A 65 14.94 3.95 -8.00
N TYR A 66 16.22 4.06 -7.60
CA TYR A 66 17.02 5.25 -7.88
C TYR A 66 17.12 5.53 -9.38
N THR A 67 17.39 4.49 -10.16
CA THR A 67 17.39 4.60 -11.63
C THR A 67 16.03 5.03 -12.16
N PHE A 68 14.94 4.45 -11.64
CA PHE A 68 13.58 4.78 -12.04
C PHE A 68 13.23 6.24 -11.75
N VAL A 69 13.53 6.73 -10.54
CA VAL A 69 13.30 8.13 -10.13
C VAL A 69 14.03 9.10 -11.05
N ASN A 70 15.30 8.83 -11.39
CA ASN A 70 16.08 9.71 -12.26
C ASN A 70 15.60 9.75 -13.72
N ASN A 71 14.77 8.80 -14.14
CA ASN A 71 14.25 8.69 -15.51
C ASN A 71 12.73 8.87 -15.59
N THR A 72 12.09 9.25 -14.50
CA THR A 72 10.63 9.43 -14.42
C THR A 72 10.33 10.85 -13.99
N ASP A 73 9.47 11.54 -14.75
CA ASP A 73 8.99 12.86 -14.36
C ASP A 73 8.19 12.79 -13.07
N ASP A 74 8.38 13.78 -12.19
CA ASP A 74 7.64 13.86 -10.95
C ASP A 74 6.14 14.07 -11.23
N ASN A 75 5.30 13.27 -10.58
CA ASN A 75 3.85 13.36 -10.68
C ASN A 75 3.28 13.59 -9.27
N PRO A 76 2.80 14.81 -8.96
CA PRO A 76 2.31 15.12 -7.62
C PRO A 76 1.07 14.30 -7.22
N PHE A 77 0.41 13.67 -8.19
CA PHE A 77 -0.80 12.87 -7.98
C PHE A 77 -0.53 11.36 -7.82
N CYS A 78 0.70 10.91 -8.03
CA CYS A 78 1.06 9.50 -7.96
C CYS A 78 2.41 9.34 -7.25
N PRO A 79 2.44 8.89 -5.99
CA PRO A 79 3.68 8.68 -5.26
C PRO A 79 4.67 7.85 -6.09
N ILE A 80 5.94 8.25 -6.12
CA ILE A 80 6.96 7.58 -6.93
C ILE A 80 7.07 6.08 -6.61
N MET A 81 6.86 5.72 -5.34
CA MET A 81 6.77 4.33 -4.87
C MET A 81 5.63 3.56 -5.52
N ALA A 82 4.44 4.15 -5.64
CA ALA A 82 3.31 3.53 -6.32
C ALA A 82 3.62 3.31 -7.80
N SER A 83 4.16 4.34 -8.47
CA SER A 83 4.59 4.27 -9.87
C SER A 83 5.61 3.15 -10.09
N PHE A 84 6.61 3.04 -9.22
CA PHE A 84 7.64 2.01 -9.28
C PHE A 84 7.05 0.61 -9.10
N PHE A 85 6.20 0.41 -8.09
CA PHE A 85 5.55 -0.88 -7.84
C PHE A 85 4.64 -1.32 -8.99
N ILE A 86 3.92 -0.37 -9.61
CA ILE A 86 3.10 -0.63 -10.80
C ILE A 86 4.00 -0.99 -11.99
N HIS A 87 5.06 -0.21 -12.23
CA HIS A 87 5.96 -0.40 -13.37
C HIS A 87 6.68 -1.75 -13.31
N CYS A 88 7.24 -2.08 -12.14
CA CYS A 88 7.96 -3.33 -11.90
C CYS A 88 7.03 -4.51 -11.57
N ARG A 89 5.72 -4.28 -11.44
CA ARG A 89 4.70 -5.26 -11.04
C ARG A 89 5.08 -5.99 -9.75
N LEU A 90 5.58 -5.23 -8.79
CA LEU A 90 6.01 -5.78 -7.50
C LEU A 90 4.80 -6.22 -6.69
N SER A 91 4.98 -7.32 -5.98
CA SER A 91 3.98 -7.85 -5.05
C SER A 91 4.41 -7.57 -3.62
N TRP A 92 3.43 -7.40 -2.73
CA TRP A 92 3.67 -7.19 -1.32
C TRP A 92 2.56 -7.80 -0.47
N ILE A 93 2.85 -7.98 0.80
CA ILE A 93 1.88 -8.33 1.82
C ILE A 93 1.61 -7.09 2.66
N MET A 94 0.34 -6.84 2.97
CA MET A 94 -0.11 -5.83 3.92
C MET A 94 -0.78 -6.51 5.11
N TYR A 95 -0.46 -6.03 6.30
CA TYR A 95 -1.07 -6.40 7.57
C TYR A 95 -1.42 -5.11 8.31
N TRP A 96 -2.44 -5.14 9.16
CA TRP A 96 -2.71 -4.03 10.05
C TRP A 96 -3.14 -4.53 11.42
N ASP A 97 -2.80 -3.76 12.45
CA ASP A 97 -3.19 -4.01 13.84
C ASP A 97 -3.60 -2.69 14.50
N TYR A 98 -4.05 -2.74 15.74
CA TYR A 98 -4.29 -1.56 16.54
C TYR A 98 -3.38 -1.49 17.76
N THR A 99 -2.99 -0.28 18.12
CA THR A 99 -2.30 0.03 19.36
C THR A 99 -3.17 0.96 20.20
N ILE A 100 -3.12 0.79 21.51
CA ILE A 100 -3.83 1.65 22.46
C ILE A 100 -2.79 2.53 23.13
N GLU A 101 -2.91 3.84 22.94
CA GLU A 101 -2.07 4.82 23.61
C GLU A 101 -2.83 5.39 24.82
N GLU A 102 -2.31 5.11 26.02
CA GLU A 102 -2.84 5.64 27.28
C GLU A 102 -1.85 6.67 27.86
N ALA A 103 -2.29 7.91 28.02
CA ALA A 103 -1.53 8.92 28.74
C ALA A 103 -2.26 9.30 30.04
N LEU A 104 -1.48 9.65 31.07
CA LEU A 104 -1.93 9.81 32.46
C LEU A 104 -3.06 10.85 32.68
N ARG A 105 -3.44 11.64 31.65
CA ARG A 105 -4.46 12.70 31.70
C ARG A 105 -5.27 12.86 30.41
N THR A 106 -5.25 11.88 29.51
CA THR A 106 -6.06 11.90 28.27
C THR A 106 -6.87 10.62 28.14
N LEU A 107 -7.95 10.68 27.35
CA LEU A 107 -8.68 9.48 26.97
C LEU A 107 -7.75 8.55 26.18
N ALA A 108 -7.89 7.24 26.42
CA ALA A 108 -7.18 6.23 25.65
C ALA A 108 -7.49 6.41 24.16
N THR A 109 -6.45 6.45 23.33
CA THR A 109 -6.60 6.62 21.88
C THR A 109 -6.26 5.32 21.18
N LEU A 110 -7.14 4.93 20.25
CA LEU A 110 -6.93 3.76 19.40
C LEU A 110 -6.26 4.21 18.11
N HIS A 111 -5.07 3.68 17.85
CA HIS A 111 -4.31 3.93 16.64
C HIS A 111 -4.30 2.69 15.77
N ARG A 112 -4.51 2.86 14.47
CA ARG A 112 -4.30 1.79 13.50
C ARG A 112 -2.86 1.87 13.01
N GLN A 113 -2.16 0.74 13.04
CA GLN A 113 -0.82 0.61 12.51
C GLN A 113 -0.81 -0.41 11.38
N SER A 114 -0.40 0.02 10.19
CA SER A 114 -0.20 -0.83 9.02
C SER A 114 1.25 -1.25 8.91
N TRP A 115 1.46 -2.45 8.38
CA TRP A 115 2.76 -3.03 8.10
C TRP A 115 2.75 -3.58 6.68
N THR A 116 3.83 -3.36 5.96
CA THR A 116 4.03 -3.92 4.63
C THR A 116 5.29 -4.75 4.58
N LYS A 117 5.28 -5.79 3.75
CA LYS A 117 6.46 -6.62 3.50
C LYS A 117 6.55 -6.95 2.02
N TRP A 118 7.73 -6.78 1.44
CA TRP A 118 7.96 -7.18 0.06
C TRP A 118 7.80 -8.69 -0.11
N TRP A 119 7.14 -9.10 -1.20
CA TRP A 119 6.96 -10.50 -1.53
C TRP A 119 7.76 -10.87 -2.76
N ASN A 120 8.76 -11.74 -2.56
CA ASN A 120 9.73 -12.13 -3.58
C ASN A 120 9.66 -13.59 -4.03
N LYS A 121 8.67 -14.34 -3.56
CA LYS A 121 8.51 -15.75 -3.93
C LYS A 121 7.72 -15.85 -5.23
N TYR A 122 8.46 -15.85 -6.33
CA TYR A 122 8.03 -16.26 -7.68
C TYR A 122 9.18 -16.95 -8.41
#